data_AF-A0A923VVM5-F1
#
_entry.id   AF-A0A923VVM5-F1
#
_cell.length_a   1.000
_cell.length_b   1.000
_cell.length_c   1.000
_cell.angle_alpha   90.00
_cell.angle_beta   90.00
_cell.angle_gamma   90.00
#
_symmetry.space_group_name_H-M   'P 1'
#
loop_
_entity.id
_entity.type
_entity.pdbx_description
1 polymer ?
#
loop_
_entity_poly.entity_id
_entity_poly.type
_entity_poly.pdbx_seq_one_letter_code
_entity_poly.pdbx_strand_id
1 'polypeptide(L)'
;MKAIIIIISVFFTHQAFSQNKITPEIFGRIQGNKFIIVGDSSKLKSKILNLIFSNRKEKAKLCVQISKSQTIGETIEDYYFVLLQDKKKNIKIAKWLEKRGNDLLLVDEFNDKNYWQVLTTACIGKDDCSPQVVITDSKKEWICGHKLICSKDKTCMKISAIDNE
;
A
#
# COMPACT_ATOMS: atom_id res chain seq x y z
N MET A 1 5.71 -42.15 47.08
CA MET A 1 4.88 -41.97 45.86
C MET A 1 4.08 -40.66 45.92
N LYS A 2 4.72 -39.49 46.03
CA LYS A 2 4.03 -38.17 45.98
C LYS A 2 4.82 -37.07 45.26
N ALA A 3 5.96 -37.41 44.63
CA ALA A 3 6.88 -36.43 44.05
C ALA A 3 6.85 -36.37 42.51
N ILE A 4 6.00 -37.17 41.84
CA ILE A 4 6.01 -37.32 40.36
C ILE A 4 4.93 -36.47 39.66
N ILE A 5 4.13 -35.69 40.40
CA ILE A 5 3.00 -34.93 39.81
C ILE A 5 3.39 -33.49 39.39
N ILE A 6 4.54 -32.95 39.84
CA ILE A 6 4.87 -31.52 39.64
C ILE A 6 5.60 -31.24 38.32
N ILE A 7 6.14 -32.26 37.64
CA ILE A 7 6.94 -32.05 36.40
C ILE A 7 6.04 -31.94 35.14
N ILE A 8 4.79 -32.38 35.20
CA ILE A 8 3.88 -32.37 34.03
C ILE A 8 3.17 -31.00 33.84
N SER A 9 3.16 -30.11 34.85
CA SER A 9 2.50 -28.80 34.73
C SER A 9 3.34 -27.73 34.00
N VAL A 10 4.64 -27.96 33.78
CA VAL A 10 5.52 -26.98 33.12
C VAL A 10 5.51 -27.13 31.59
N PHE A 11 5.03 -28.25 31.05
CA PHE A 11 4.95 -28.45 29.59
C PHE A 11 3.69 -27.87 28.92
N PHE A 12 2.71 -27.39 29.70
CA PHE A 12 1.47 -26.83 29.16
C PHE A 12 1.48 -25.31 28.93
N THR A 13 2.57 -24.60 29.25
CA THR A 13 2.67 -23.14 29.03
C THR A 13 3.39 -22.75 27.73
N HIS A 14 3.66 -23.70 26.82
CA HIS A 14 4.34 -23.42 25.54
C HIS A 14 3.46 -23.56 24.29
N GLN A 15 2.14 -23.66 24.46
CA GLN A 15 1.17 -23.45 23.37
C GLN A 15 0.27 -22.28 23.82
N ALA A 16 0.06 -21.17 23.10
CA ALA A 16 0.33 -20.86 21.72
C ALA A 16 0.40 -19.33 21.57
N PHE A 17 1.59 -18.76 21.37
CA PHE A 17 1.68 -17.54 20.60
C PHE A 17 1.68 -17.94 19.13
N SER A 18 0.53 -18.38 18.63
CA SER A 18 0.27 -18.34 17.19
C SER A 18 0.19 -16.86 16.82
N GLN A 19 1.35 -16.24 16.61
CA GLN A 19 1.41 -14.97 15.90
C GLN A 19 0.79 -15.27 14.54
N ASN A 20 -0.46 -14.84 14.35
CA ASN A 20 -1.13 -14.86 13.06
C ASN A 20 -0.27 -14.04 12.12
N LYS A 21 0.68 -14.70 11.43
CA LYS A 21 1.46 -14.05 10.38
C LYS A 21 0.45 -13.66 9.32
N ILE A 22 0.14 -12.36 9.28
CA ILE A 22 -0.73 -11.78 8.27
C ILE A 22 -0.06 -12.08 6.94
N THR A 23 -0.68 -12.98 6.19
CA THR A 23 -0.15 -13.42 4.91
C THR A 23 -0.64 -12.39 3.89
N PRO A 24 0.26 -11.72 3.14
CA PRO A 24 -0.15 -10.69 2.21
C PRO A 24 -1.16 -11.24 1.19
N GLU A 25 -2.24 -10.49 0.94
CA GLU A 25 -3.31 -10.90 0.02
C GLU A 25 -2.85 -10.75 -1.43
N ILE A 26 -2.93 -11.81 -2.24
CA ILE A 26 -2.65 -11.70 -3.69
C ILE A 26 -3.75 -10.86 -4.33
N PHE A 27 -3.37 -9.75 -4.94
CA PHE A 27 -4.30 -8.85 -5.60
C PHE A 27 -4.22 -8.93 -7.12
N GLY A 28 -3.04 -9.21 -7.67
CA GLY A 28 -2.85 -9.29 -9.10
C GLY A 28 -1.86 -10.35 -9.53
N ARG A 29 -1.86 -10.64 -10.82
CA ARG A 29 -0.90 -11.52 -11.49
C ARG A 29 -0.35 -10.90 -12.75
N ILE A 30 0.92 -11.17 -13.02
CA ILE A 30 1.58 -10.88 -14.28
C ILE A 30 1.38 -12.08 -15.20
N GLN A 31 0.72 -11.89 -16.34
CA GLN A 31 0.54 -12.90 -17.37
C GLN A 31 1.03 -12.36 -18.71
N GLY A 32 2.24 -12.77 -19.10
CA GLY A 32 2.96 -12.17 -20.22
C GLY A 32 3.16 -10.66 -19.98
N ASN A 33 2.67 -9.84 -20.90
CA ASN A 33 2.77 -8.37 -20.83
C ASN A 33 1.53 -7.69 -20.22
N LYS A 34 0.65 -8.45 -19.54
CA LYS A 34 -0.59 -7.95 -18.96
C LYS A 34 -0.62 -8.13 -17.44
N PHE A 35 -1.28 -7.20 -16.78
CA PHE A 35 -1.63 -7.30 -15.36
C PHE A 35 -3.10 -7.71 -15.22
N ILE A 36 -3.34 -8.76 -14.45
CA ILE A 36 -4.69 -9.26 -14.18
C ILE A 36 -4.99 -9.06 -12.70
N ILE A 37 -6.09 -8.37 -12.40
CA ILE A 37 -6.60 -8.26 -11.04
C ILE A 37 -7.30 -9.58 -10.69
N VAL A 38 -6.84 -10.23 -9.62
CA VAL A 38 -7.42 -11.48 -9.09
C VAL A 38 -8.02 -11.30 -7.69
N GLY A 39 -7.68 -10.21 -6.99
CA GLY A 39 -8.23 -9.86 -5.68
C GLY A 39 -9.51 -9.04 -5.76
N ASP A 40 -10.19 -8.86 -4.62
CA ASP A 40 -11.43 -8.11 -4.54
C ASP A 40 -11.19 -6.59 -4.60
N SER A 41 -11.32 -6.03 -5.80
CA SER A 41 -11.20 -4.59 -6.03
C SER A 41 -12.27 -3.75 -5.32
N SER A 42 -13.44 -4.32 -4.99
CA SER A 42 -14.50 -3.61 -4.26
C SER A 42 -14.14 -3.47 -2.79
N LYS A 43 -13.63 -4.54 -2.17
CA LYS A 43 -13.07 -4.51 -0.80
C LYS A 43 -11.94 -3.48 -0.69
N LEU A 44 -11.01 -3.49 -1.64
CA LEU A 44 -9.90 -2.52 -1.69
C LEU A 44 -10.40 -1.07 -1.78
N LYS A 45 -11.33 -0.78 -2.72
CA LYS A 45 -11.93 0.56 -2.86
C LYS A 45 -12.53 1.02 -1.54
N SER A 46 -13.34 0.18 -0.89
CA SER A 46 -13.99 0.52 0.37
C SER A 46 -12.98 0.81 1.47
N LYS A 47 -11.95 -0.04 1.62
CA LYS A 47 -10.87 0.16 2.61
C LYS A 47 -10.16 1.51 2.39
N ILE A 48 -9.75 1.79 1.16
CA ILE A 48 -9.02 3.02 0.80
C ILE A 48 -9.88 4.27 0.96
N LEU A 49 -11.15 4.21 0.56
CA LEU A 49 -12.07 5.34 0.72
C LEU A 49 -12.29 5.66 2.19
N ASN A 50 -12.46 4.64 3.03
CA ASN A 50 -12.61 4.84 4.48
C ASN A 50 -11.33 5.42 5.09
N LEU A 51 -10.17 4.93 4.66
CA LEU A 51 -8.87 5.37 5.15
C LEU A 51 -8.58 6.84 4.80
N ILE A 52 -8.77 7.25 3.55
CA ILE A 52 -8.40 8.61 3.08
C ILE A 52 -9.49 9.64 3.39
N PHE A 53 -10.76 9.27 3.28
CA PHE A 53 -11.87 10.22 3.40
C PHE A 53 -12.60 10.14 4.74
N SER A 54 -12.21 9.25 5.66
CA SER A 54 -12.68 9.17 7.06
C SER A 54 -14.18 9.47 7.22
N ASN A 55 -15.05 8.71 6.55
CA ASN A 55 -16.52 8.85 6.56
C ASN A 55 -17.11 10.13 5.92
N ARG A 56 -16.35 10.94 5.19
CA ARG A 56 -16.96 11.97 4.32
C ARG A 56 -17.84 11.24 3.29
N LYS A 57 -19.08 11.72 3.09
CA LYS A 57 -20.05 11.20 2.10
C LYS A 57 -19.59 11.30 0.63
N GLU A 58 -18.32 11.60 0.38
CA GLU A 58 -17.75 11.62 -0.96
C GLU A 58 -17.70 10.21 -1.54
N LYS A 59 -18.74 9.88 -2.32
CA LYS A 59 -18.75 8.71 -3.18
C LYS A 59 -17.85 8.99 -4.40
N ALA A 60 -16.53 8.79 -4.27
CA ALA A 60 -15.66 8.76 -5.43
C ALA A 60 -15.94 7.49 -6.25
N LYS A 61 -16.07 7.64 -7.57
CA LYS A 61 -16.28 6.51 -8.48
C LYS A 61 -14.92 6.03 -8.97
N LEU A 62 -14.26 5.24 -8.12
CA LEU A 62 -12.90 4.76 -8.38
C LEU A 62 -12.87 3.65 -9.45
N CYS A 63 -12.13 3.89 -10.52
CA CYS A 63 -11.64 2.84 -11.43
C CYS A 63 -10.34 2.27 -10.86
N VAL A 64 -10.12 0.96 -11.00
CA VAL A 64 -8.95 0.27 -10.44
C VAL A 64 -8.17 -0.36 -11.57
N GLN A 65 -6.85 -0.18 -11.54
CA GLN A 65 -5.92 -0.83 -12.46
C GLN A 65 -4.61 -1.14 -11.74
N ILE A 66 -3.89 -2.14 -12.22
CA ILE A 66 -2.51 -2.38 -11.81
C ILE A 66 -1.60 -1.65 -12.79
N SER A 67 -0.54 -1.04 -12.27
CA SER A 67 0.42 -0.31 -13.07
C SER A 67 1.84 -0.63 -12.60
N LYS A 68 2.76 -0.51 -13.55
CA LYS A 68 4.21 -0.59 -13.34
C LYS A 68 4.80 0.76 -13.69
N SER A 69 5.74 1.24 -12.90
CA SER A 69 6.51 2.45 -13.18
C SER A 69 7.95 2.26 -12.72
N GLN A 70 8.78 3.27 -12.93
CA GLN A 70 10.15 3.33 -12.43
C GLN A 70 10.25 4.45 -11.40
N THR A 71 11.00 4.20 -10.33
CA THR A 71 11.29 5.23 -9.34
C THR A 71 12.11 6.37 -9.96
N ILE A 72 12.05 7.54 -9.34
CA ILE A 72 12.87 8.70 -9.67
C ILE A 72 13.89 8.98 -8.55
N GLY A 73 14.97 9.71 -8.82
CA GLY A 73 15.98 10.06 -7.82
C GLY A 73 17.28 9.27 -7.97
N GLU A 74 17.89 8.90 -6.83
CA GLU A 74 19.23 8.29 -6.79
C GLU A 74 19.29 6.90 -7.41
N THR A 75 18.20 6.13 -7.26
CA THR A 75 18.10 4.76 -7.76
C THR A 75 16.85 4.61 -8.62
N ILE A 76 17.03 4.05 -9.82
CA ILE A 76 15.96 3.74 -10.76
C ILE A 76 15.66 2.25 -10.66
N GLU A 77 14.49 1.92 -10.13
CA GLU A 77 14.00 0.55 -10.02
C GLU A 77 12.53 0.45 -10.42
N ASP A 78 12.15 -0.71 -10.95
CA ASP A 78 10.77 -1.01 -11.28
C ASP A 78 9.95 -1.21 -10.00
N TYR A 79 8.77 -0.59 -9.94
CA TYR A 79 7.80 -0.85 -8.89
C TYR A 79 6.40 -1.06 -9.45
N TYR A 80 5.57 -1.73 -8.65
CA TYR A 80 4.20 -2.09 -8.99
C TYR A 80 3.24 -1.49 -7.96
N PHE A 81 2.09 -1.04 -8.44
CA PHE A 81 1.08 -0.45 -7.58
C PHE A 81 -0.31 -0.66 -8.18
N VAL A 82 -1.31 -0.66 -7.31
CA VAL A 82 -2.70 -0.51 -7.71
C VAL A 82 -3.03 0.97 -7.74
N LEU A 83 -3.53 1.44 -8.88
CA LEU A 83 -3.99 2.81 -9.09
C LEU A 83 -5.51 2.83 -9.04
N LEU A 84 -6.05 3.58 -8.08
CA LEU A 84 -7.46 3.91 -7.98
C LEU A 84 -7.66 5.35 -8.44
N GLN A 85 -8.54 5.58 -9.39
CA GLN A 85 -8.73 6.92 -9.96
C GLN A 85 -10.20 7.31 -10.06
N ASP A 86 -10.52 8.55 -9.67
CA ASP A 86 -11.76 9.23 -10.02
C ASP A 86 -11.41 10.41 -10.94
N LYS A 87 -11.61 10.21 -12.25
CA LYS A 87 -11.30 11.21 -13.26
C LYS A 87 -12.14 12.49 -13.12
N LYS A 88 -13.39 12.39 -12.64
CA LYS A 88 -14.27 13.56 -12.49
C LYS A 88 -13.80 14.45 -11.35
N LYS A 89 -13.28 13.84 -10.30
CA LYS A 89 -12.76 14.54 -9.12
C LYS A 89 -11.26 14.83 -9.20
N ASN A 90 -10.59 14.37 -10.24
CA ASN A 90 -9.13 14.44 -10.41
C ASN A 90 -8.39 13.84 -9.20
N ILE A 91 -8.85 12.68 -8.73
CA ILE A 91 -8.25 11.94 -7.62
C ILE A 91 -7.51 10.74 -8.19
N LYS A 92 -6.25 10.56 -7.81
CA LYS A 92 -5.45 9.37 -8.10
C LYS A 92 -4.82 8.86 -6.81
N ILE A 93 -5.08 7.61 -6.48
CA ILE A 93 -4.61 6.95 -5.26
C ILE A 93 -3.77 5.77 -5.68
N ALA A 94 -2.53 5.71 -5.22
CA ALA A 94 -1.66 4.57 -5.43
C ALA A 94 -1.47 3.81 -4.11
N LYS A 95 -1.61 2.48 -4.17
CA LYS A 95 -1.19 1.59 -3.08
C LYS A 95 -0.14 0.63 -3.61
N TRP A 96 0.93 0.49 -2.86
CA TRP A 96 2.06 -0.36 -3.21
C TRP A 96 1.66 -1.83 -3.37
N LEU A 97 2.26 -2.51 -4.34
CA LEU A 97 2.16 -3.96 -4.51
C LEU A 97 3.55 -4.59 -4.41
N GLU A 98 3.70 -5.59 -3.55
CA GLU A 98 4.90 -6.39 -3.49
C GLU A 98 4.86 -7.44 -4.60
N LYS A 99 5.90 -7.51 -5.43
CA LYS A 99 6.03 -8.55 -6.46
C LYS A 99 6.73 -9.78 -5.86
N ARG A 100 6.10 -10.95 -5.95
CA ARG A 100 6.72 -12.26 -5.66
C ARG A 100 6.49 -13.21 -6.82
N GLY A 101 7.54 -13.45 -7.61
CA GLY A 101 7.41 -14.16 -8.88
C GLY A 101 6.45 -13.44 -9.82
N ASN A 102 5.34 -14.10 -10.16
CA ASN A 102 4.27 -13.54 -11.00
C ASN A 102 3.10 -12.96 -10.20
N ASP A 103 3.07 -13.13 -8.88
CA ASP A 103 2.02 -12.59 -8.03
C ASP A 103 2.37 -11.17 -7.57
N LEU A 104 1.33 -10.33 -7.45
CA LEU A 104 1.37 -8.96 -6.93
C LEU A 104 0.50 -8.90 -5.69
N LEU A 105 1.12 -8.66 -4.54
CA LEU A 105 0.49 -8.78 -3.23
C LEU A 105 0.22 -7.40 -2.63
N LEU A 106 -0.96 -7.24 -2.02
CA LEU A 106 -1.25 -6.08 -1.19
C LEU A 106 -0.48 -6.18 0.11
N VAL A 107 0.32 -5.15 0.39
CA VAL A 107 0.98 -4.97 1.68
C VAL A 107 0.11 -4.04 2.51
N ASP A 108 -0.26 -4.49 3.70
CA ASP A 108 -1.13 -3.76 4.62
C ASP A 108 -0.42 -3.32 5.90
N GLU A 109 0.79 -3.84 6.20
CA GLU A 109 1.52 -3.51 7.43
C GLU A 109 2.99 -3.25 7.16
N PHE A 110 3.58 -2.41 8.02
CA PHE A 110 5.02 -2.19 8.06
C PHE A 110 5.70 -3.40 8.69
N ASN A 111 6.67 -3.97 7.99
CA ASN A 111 7.63 -4.86 8.63
C ASN A 111 8.82 -3.99 9.02
N ASP A 112 9.11 -3.92 10.34
CA ASP A 112 10.05 -2.99 11.01
C ASP A 112 11.47 -2.88 10.41
N LYS A 113 11.82 -3.72 9.43
CA LYS A 113 13.14 -3.74 8.80
C LYS A 113 13.30 -2.83 7.60
N ASN A 114 12.23 -2.26 7.04
CA ASN A 114 12.33 -1.32 5.92
C ASN A 114 11.30 -0.20 6.06
N TYR A 115 11.78 0.98 6.47
CA TYR A 115 11.05 2.23 6.57
C TYR A 115 10.37 2.60 5.24
N TRP A 116 9.12 2.19 5.05
CA TRP A 116 8.25 2.67 3.97
C TRP A 116 7.25 3.63 4.56
N GLN A 117 7.56 4.91 4.71
CA GLN A 117 6.53 5.84 5.14
C GLN A 117 5.49 5.98 4.03
N VAL A 118 4.35 5.34 4.30
CA VAL A 118 3.05 5.35 3.62
C VAL A 118 2.90 4.38 2.43
N LEU A 119 2.32 3.20 2.66
CA LEU A 119 1.97 2.22 1.62
C LEU A 119 0.94 2.74 0.60
N THR A 120 0.22 3.81 0.94
CA THR A 120 -0.87 4.38 0.16
C THR A 120 -0.76 5.90 0.07
N THR A 121 -0.70 6.47 -1.12
CA THR A 121 -0.73 7.94 -1.31
C THR A 121 -1.93 8.33 -2.17
N ALA A 122 -2.51 9.49 -1.91
CA ALA A 122 -3.51 10.11 -2.77
C ALA A 122 -3.01 11.46 -3.29
N CYS A 123 -3.20 11.69 -4.58
CA CYS A 123 -2.92 12.94 -5.26
C CYS A 123 -4.23 13.50 -5.81
N ILE A 124 -4.55 14.73 -5.43
CA ILE A 124 -5.75 15.46 -5.88
C ILE A 124 -5.30 16.72 -6.61
N GLY A 125 -5.62 16.81 -7.90
CA GLY A 125 -5.17 17.94 -8.70
C GLY A 125 -5.24 17.69 -10.20
N LYS A 126 -5.05 18.75 -10.98
CA LYS A 126 -5.06 18.69 -12.45
C LYS A 126 -3.68 18.31 -13.01
N ASP A 127 -3.62 18.13 -14.33
CA ASP A 127 -2.38 17.96 -15.10
C ASP A 127 -1.52 16.78 -14.62
N ASP A 128 -0.24 17.04 -14.37
CA ASP A 128 0.78 16.07 -13.97
C ASP A 128 0.63 15.57 -12.51
N CYS A 129 -0.53 15.76 -11.89
CA CYS A 129 -0.80 15.30 -10.54
C CYS A 129 -1.02 13.79 -10.51
N SER A 130 0.07 13.02 -10.40
CA SER A 130 0.06 11.56 -10.32
C SER A 130 0.98 11.06 -9.20
N PRO A 131 0.61 10.00 -8.48
CA PRO A 131 1.51 9.34 -7.54
C PRO A 131 2.79 8.86 -8.24
N GLN A 132 3.94 9.25 -7.70
CA GLN A 132 5.26 8.77 -8.13
C GLN A 132 6.07 8.37 -6.91
N VAL A 133 7.06 7.50 -7.09
CA VAL A 133 7.96 7.08 -6.00
C VAL A 133 9.34 7.66 -6.26
N VAL A 134 9.86 8.39 -5.28
CA VAL A 134 11.22 8.94 -5.29
C VAL A 134 12.11 8.16 -4.32
N ILE A 135 13.36 7.92 -4.71
CA ILE A 135 14.41 7.38 -3.84
C ILE A 135 15.43 8.47 -3.54
N THR A 136 15.54 8.84 -2.27
CA THR A 136 16.53 9.79 -1.73
C THR A 136 17.05 9.27 -0.40
N ASP A 137 18.36 9.33 -0.17
CA ASP A 137 18.99 8.86 1.07
C ASP A 137 18.59 7.40 1.41
N SER A 138 18.51 6.54 0.39
CA SER A 138 18.03 5.14 0.51
C SER A 138 16.59 4.96 1.02
N LYS A 139 15.81 6.03 1.12
CA LYS A 139 14.39 5.98 1.49
C LYS A 139 13.54 6.09 0.23
N LYS A 140 12.48 5.28 0.14
CA LYS A 140 11.44 5.48 -0.90
C LYS A 140 10.28 6.24 -0.30
N GLU A 141 9.87 7.29 -0.98
CA GLU A 141 8.71 8.08 -0.60
C GLU A 141 7.77 8.24 -1.79
N TRP A 142 6.47 8.23 -1.51
CA TRP A 142 5.50 8.71 -2.48
C TRP A 142 5.52 10.22 -2.60
N ILE A 143 5.46 10.73 -3.81
CA ILE A 143 5.21 12.14 -4.12
C ILE A 143 4.04 12.25 -5.08
N CYS A 144 3.55 13.47 -5.28
CA CYS A 144 2.57 13.76 -6.30
C CYS A 144 3.18 14.67 -7.38
N GLY A 145 3.26 14.15 -8.60
CA GLY A 145 3.92 14.78 -9.75
C GLY A 145 5.36 14.33 -9.96
N HIS A 146 5.95 14.72 -11.10
CA HIS A 146 7.33 14.34 -11.46
C HIS A 146 8.41 15.27 -10.91
N LYS A 147 8.02 16.38 -10.27
CA LYS A 147 8.95 17.38 -9.75
C LYS A 147 8.72 17.58 -8.26
N LEU A 148 9.81 17.61 -7.50
CA LEU A 148 9.80 18.04 -6.10
C LEU A 148 9.68 19.57 -6.05
N ILE A 149 8.45 20.09 -6.17
CA ILE A 149 8.20 21.53 -6.14
C ILE A 149 7.50 21.88 -4.83
N CYS A 150 8.14 22.74 -4.03
CA CYS A 150 7.46 23.49 -2.98
C CYS A 150 6.67 24.63 -3.64
N SER A 151 5.49 24.33 -4.18
CA SER A 151 4.64 25.34 -4.83
C SER A 151 3.65 25.95 -3.83
N LYS A 152 3.53 27.28 -3.82
CA LYS A 152 2.44 27.98 -3.11
C LYS A 152 1.10 27.78 -3.83
N ASP A 153 1.14 27.54 -5.15
CA ASP A 153 -0.03 27.17 -5.94
C ASP A 153 -0.29 25.67 -5.80
N LYS A 154 -1.35 25.33 -5.05
CA LYS A 154 -1.78 23.95 -4.75
C LYS A 154 -2.47 23.28 -5.94
N THR A 155 -1.84 23.26 -7.11
CA THR A 155 -2.42 22.58 -8.29
C THR A 155 -2.48 21.06 -8.10
N CYS A 156 -1.62 20.51 -7.24
CA CYS A 156 -1.57 19.11 -6.86
C CYS A 156 -1.35 18.95 -5.36
N MET A 157 -2.29 18.32 -4.67
CA MET A 157 -2.25 18.07 -3.23
C MET A 157 -2.00 16.60 -2.94
N LYS A 158 -0.98 16.32 -2.12
CA LYS A 158 -0.73 15.00 -1.55
C LYS A 158 -1.57 14.85 -0.28
N ILE A 159 -2.32 13.76 -0.18
CA ILE A 159 -2.96 13.28 1.04
C ILE A 159 -2.32 11.94 1.36
N SER A 160 -1.60 11.91 2.48
CA SER A 160 -1.11 10.66 3.06
C SER A 160 -2.10 10.23 4.12
N ALA A 161 -2.59 8.98 4.02
CA ALA A 161 -3.22 8.37 5.17
C ALA A 161 -2.12 7.79 6.05
N ILE A 162 -2.00 8.31 7.26
CA ILE A 162 -1.27 7.60 8.32
C ILE A 162 -2.31 6.64 8.89
N ASP A 163 -2.07 5.34 8.77
CA ASP A 163 -2.84 4.33 9.52
C ASP A 163 -2.62 4.64 11.01
N ASN A 164 -3.53 5.41 11.60
CA ASN A 164 -3.65 5.54 13.03
C ASN A 164 -4.57 4.40 13.47
N GLU A 165 -3.99 3.23 13.75
CA GLU A 165 -4.64 2.26 14.64
C GLU A 165 -4.63 2.80 16.08
#